data_AF-A0AAV3WKC0-F1
#
_entry.id   AF-A0AAV3WKC0-F1
#
_cell.length_a   1.000
_cell.length_b   1.000
_cell.length_c   1.000
_cell.angle_alpha   90.00
_cell.angle_beta   90.00
_cell.angle_gamma   90.00
#
_symmetry.space_group_name_H-M   'P 1'
#
loop_
_entity.id
_entity.type
_entity.pdbx_description
1 polymer ?
#
loop_
_entity_poly.entity_id
_entity_poly.type
_entity_poly.pdbx_seq_one_letter_code
_entity_poly.pdbx_strand_id
1 'polypeptide(L)' 'MMMEHPVPGQGGRHRQTISYGQLPDISLSSRNALAREIKDARTIYRRQSLYTPERRSLQEVIRLNKLAWSGTFEKRGNS' A
#
# COMPACT_ATOMS: atom_id res chain seq x y z
N MET A 1 -0.44 -7.41 2.10
CA MET A 1 -1.84 -7.15 1.70
C MET A 1 -2.03 -7.64 0.29
N MET A 2 -2.90 -8.62 0.04
CA MET A 2 -3.20 -9.03 -1.32
C MET A 2 -4.06 -7.92 -1.96
N MET A 3 -3.50 -7.23 -2.94
CA MET A 3 -4.22 -6.32 -3.85
C MET A 3 -5.00 -7.13 -4.91
N GLU A 4 -5.41 -8.36 -4.58
CA GLU A 4 -6.03 -9.29 -5.51
C GLU A 4 -7.51 -9.37 -5.18
N HIS A 5 -8.32 -8.77 -6.05
CA HIS A 5 -9.73 -9.16 -6.18
C HIS A 5 -9.77 -10.68 -6.46
N PRO A 6 -10.81 -11.41 -5.99
CA PRO A 6 -10.93 -12.87 -6.13
C PRO A 6 -11.14 -13.36 -7.58
N VAL A 7 -10.81 -12.56 -8.59
CA VAL A 7 -10.89 -12.92 -10.01
C VAL A 7 -9.60 -12.47 -10.69
N PRO A 8 -8.77 -13.38 -11.23
CA PRO A 8 -7.59 -13.03 -12.00
C PRO A 8 -8.05 -12.48 -13.36
N GLY A 9 -8.44 -11.22 -13.39
CA GLY A 9 -8.65 -10.50 -14.64
C GLY A 9 -7.32 -10.32 -15.37
N GLN A 10 -7.27 -10.59 -16.67
CA GLN A 10 -6.16 -10.23 -17.54
C GLN A 10 -5.91 -8.71 -17.41
N GLY A 11 -4.90 -8.30 -16.63
CA GLY A 11 -4.49 -6.88 -16.50
C GLY A 11 -5.04 -6.11 -15.29
N GLY A 12 -4.97 -6.66 -14.08
CA GLY A 12 -5.34 -5.95 -12.85
C GLY A 12 -4.41 -4.80 -12.42
N ARG A 13 -4.89 -3.95 -11.50
CA ARG A 13 -4.15 -2.80 -10.92
C ARG A 13 -2.84 -3.20 -10.23
N HIS A 14 -2.69 -4.48 -9.87
CA HIS A 14 -1.45 -5.02 -9.33
C HIS A 14 -0.25 -4.82 -10.26
N ARG A 15 -0.43 -4.88 -11.60
CA ARG A 15 0.67 -4.60 -12.56
C ARG A 15 1.10 -3.14 -12.60
N GLN A 16 0.24 -2.24 -12.13
CA GLN A 16 0.49 -0.81 -12.15
C GLN A 16 1.24 -0.35 -10.90
N THR A 17 1.44 -1.24 -9.92
CA THR A 17 2.18 -0.89 -8.72
C THR A 17 3.67 -0.83 -8.99
N ILE A 18 4.36 0.08 -8.33
CA ILE A 18 5.82 0.23 -8.42
C ILE A 18 6.57 -0.98 -7.86
N SER A 19 5.90 -1.81 -7.05
CA SER A 19 6.40 -3.06 -6.50
C SER A 19 6.23 -4.24 -7.46
N TYR A 20 5.51 -4.08 -8.57
CA TYR A 20 5.28 -5.17 -9.52
C TYR A 20 6.59 -5.64 -10.17
N GLY A 21 6.91 -6.93 -10.00
CA GLY A 21 8.15 -7.52 -10.53
C GLY A 21 9.43 -7.01 -9.86
N GLN A 22 9.33 -6.29 -8.75
CA GLN A 22 10.47 -5.77 -7.98
C GLN A 22 10.63 -6.56 -6.68
N LEU A 23 11.87 -6.79 -6.27
CA LEU A 23 12.14 -7.31 -4.93
C LEU A 23 11.84 -6.21 -3.89
N PRO A 24 11.38 -6.59 -2.68
CA PRO A 24 11.22 -5.64 -1.59
C PRO A 24 12.52 -4.92 -1.29
N ASP A 25 12.45 -3.59 -1.17
CA ASP A 25 13.60 -2.79 -0.75
C ASP A 25 13.80 -2.94 0.76
N ILE A 26 14.75 -3.80 1.13
CA ILE A 26 15.09 -4.11 2.52
C ILE A 26 15.74 -2.93 3.26
N SER A 27 16.17 -1.89 2.56
CA SER A 27 16.70 -0.67 3.18
C SER A 27 15.61 0.22 3.77
N LEU A 28 14.36 0.06 3.33
CA LEU A 28 13.23 0.82 3.85
C LEU A 28 12.75 0.26 5.18
N SER A 29 12.49 1.16 6.13
CA SER A 29 11.72 0.80 7.32
C SER A 29 10.31 0.37 6.93
N SER A 30 9.69 -0.52 7.70
CA SER A 30 8.32 -0.98 7.46
C SER A 30 7.33 0.17 7.32
N ARG A 31 7.50 1.26 8.09
CA ARG A 31 6.74 2.51 7.96
C ARG A 31 6.90 3.16 6.59
N ASN A 32 8.14 3.29 6.11
CA ASN A 32 8.41 3.94 4.83
C ASN A 32 7.96 3.06 3.66
N ALA A 33 8.15 1.74 3.77
CA ALA A 33 7.64 0.78 2.79
C ALA A 33 6.12 0.88 2.67
N LEU A 34 5.37 0.84 3.79
CA LEU A 34 3.91 0.99 3.77
C LEU A 34 3.49 2.34 3.20
N ALA A 35 4.15 3.44 3.58
CA ALA A 35 3.83 4.77 3.07
C ALA A 35 4.04 4.87 1.55
N ARG A 36 5.10 4.24 1.04
CA ARG A 36 5.42 4.16 -0.39
C ARG A 36 4.33 3.41 -1.16
N GLU A 37 3.94 2.22 -0.70
CA GLU A 37 2.87 1.43 -1.34
C GLU A 37 1.51 2.16 -1.31
N ILE A 38 1.16 2.83 -0.21
CA ILE A 38 -0.08 3.62 -0.13
C ILE A 38 -0.07 4.82 -1.07
N LYS A 39 1.08 5.49 -1.21
CA LYS A 39 1.23 6.61 -2.15
C LYS A 39 1.07 6.15 -3.59
N ASP A 40 1.61 4.98 -3.91
CA ASP A 40 1.49 4.38 -5.23
C ASP A 40 0.04 4.01 -5.56
N ALA A 41 -0.64 3.26 -4.67
CA ALA A 41 -2.05 2.93 -4.82
C ALA A 41 -2.93 4.18 -4.98
N ARG A 42 -2.66 5.24 -4.20
CA ARG A 42 -3.33 6.53 -4.33
C ARG A 42 -3.14 7.15 -5.71
N THR A 43 -1.93 7.06 -6.27
CA THR A 43 -1.60 7.58 -7.60
C THR A 43 -2.37 6.82 -8.68
N ILE A 44 -2.40 5.49 -8.60
CA ILE A 44 -3.18 4.63 -9.51
C ILE A 44 -4.67 4.97 -9.44
N TYR A 45 -5.25 5.07 -8.25
CA TYR A 45 -6.67 5.40 -8.09
C TYR A 45 -7.01 6.81 -8.57
N ARG A 46 -6.12 7.79 -8.36
CA ARG A 46 -6.33 9.15 -8.89
C ARG A 46 -6.31 9.17 -10.41
N ARG A 47 -5.37 8.46 -11.05
CA ARG A 47 -5.30 8.34 -12.51
C ARG A 47 -6.56 7.71 -13.13
N GLN A 48 -7.26 6.88 -12.36
CA GLN A 48 -8.48 6.19 -12.79
C GLN A 48 -9.77 6.87 -12.31
N SER A 49 -9.68 8.04 -11.67
CA SER A 49 -10.83 8.72 -11.05
C SER A 49 -11.57 7.88 -9.98
N LEU A 50 -10.88 6.92 -9.37
CA LEU A 50 -11.40 6.01 -8.33
C LEU A 50 -10.94 6.38 -6.91
N TYR A 51 -10.21 7.49 -6.76
CA TYR A 51 -9.68 7.86 -5.45
C TYR A 51 -10.76 8.12 -4.40
N THR A 52 -11.83 8.83 -4.77
CA THR A 52 -12.93 9.16 -3.86
C THR A 52 -13.61 7.91 -3.28
N PRO A 53 -14.03 6.91 -4.10
CA PRO A 53 -14.59 5.68 -3.55
C PRO A 53 -13.56 4.84 -2.76
N GLU A 54 -12.30 4.77 -3.21
CA GLU A 54 -11.29 3.89 -2.58
C GLU A 54 -10.57 4.51 -1.38
N ARG A 55 -10.84 5.77 -1.06
CA ARG A 55 -10.18 6.47 0.07
C ARG A 55 -10.39 5.74 1.39
N ARG A 56 -11.61 5.22 1.64
CA ARG A 56 -11.92 4.47 2.88
C ARG A 56 -11.14 3.16 2.93
N SER A 57 -11.06 2.43 1.81
CA SER A 57 -10.27 1.21 1.69
C SER A 57 -8.80 1.46 2.04
N LEU A 58 -8.20 2.55 1.53
CA LEU A 58 -6.82 2.93 1.84
C LEU A 58 -6.61 3.30 3.32
N GLN A 59 -7.58 3.95 3.95
CA GLN A 59 -7.49 4.27 5.39
C GLN A 59 -7.57 3.01 6.24
N GLU A 60 -8.45 2.09 5.84
CA GLU A 60 -8.61 0.80 6.52
C GLU A 60 -7.35 -0.05 6.42
N VAL A 61 -6.69 -0.05 5.26
CA VAL A 61 -5.38 -0.68 5.07
C VAL A 61 -4.37 -0.19 6.12
N ILE A 62 -4.25 1.13 6.26
CA ILE A 62 -3.29 1.72 7.20
C ILE A 62 -3.65 1.31 8.64
N ARG A 63 -4.95 1.35 8.99
CA ARG A 63 -5.45 0.99 10.31
C ARG A 63 -5.14 -0.47 10.65
N LEU A 64 -5.47 -1.40 9.74
CA LEU A 64 -5.23 -2.83 9.92
C LEU A 64 -3.74 -3.16 10.04
N ASN A 65 -2.88 -2.52 9.24
CA ASN A 65 -1.44 -2.72 9.36
C ASN A 65 -0.92 -2.24 10.72
N LYS A 66 -1.35 -1.06 11.19
CA LYS A 66 -0.95 -0.55 12.51
C LYS A 66 -1.43 -1.43 13.67
N LEU A 67 -2.63 -2.01 13.56
CA LEU A 67 -3.19 -2.90 14.57
C LEU A 67 -2.51 -4.28 14.58
N ALA A 68 -2.26 -4.85 13.41
CA ALA A 68 -1.66 -6.18 13.29
C ALA A 68 -0.18 -6.19 13.73
N TRP A 69 0.53 -5.07 13.55
CA TRP A 69 1.95 -4.96 13.89
C TRP A 69 2.23 -3.71 14.73
N SER A 70 1.84 -3.77 16.00
CA SER A 70 2.14 -2.73 16.98
C SER A 70 3.66 -2.50 17.08
N GLY A 71 4.08 -1.23 17.15
CA GLY A 71 5.50 -0.85 17.21
C GLY A 71 6.28 -0.92 15.88
N THR A 72 5.79 -1.65 14.87
CA THR A 72 6.53 -1.85 13.59
C THR A 72 6.45 -0.63 12.67
N PHE A 73 5.33 0.09 12.68
CA PHE A 73 5.11 1.29 11.87
C PHE A 73 5.32 2.60 12.64
N GLU A 74 5.81 2.50 13.87
CA GLU A 74 6.12 3.67 14.68
C GLU A 74 7.26 4.48 14.08
N LYS A 75 7.23 5.79 14.32
CA LYS A 75 8.36 6.65 13.93
C LYS A 75 9.46 6.26 14.90
N ARG A 76 10.61 5.77 14.42
CA ARG A 76 11.80 5.75 15.28
C ARG A 76 12.06 7.21 15.66
N GLY A 77 11.68 7.57 16.87
CA GLY A 77 12.06 8.83 17.48
C GLY A 77 13.58 8.80 17.60
N ASN A 78 14.23 9.82 17.07
CA ASN A 78 15.52 10.19 17.62
C ASN A 78 15.26 10.62 19.08
N SER A 79 16.14 10.16 19.96
CA SER A 79 16.16 10.36 21.42
C SER A 79 15.67 11.71 21.91
#